data_AF-A0A820EMF9-F1
#
_entry.id   AF-A0A820EMF9-F1
#
_cell.length_a   1.000
_cell.length_b   1.000
_cell.length_c   1.000
_cell.angle_alpha   90.00
_cell.angle_beta   90.00
_cell.angle_gamma   90.00
#
_symmetry.space_group_name_H-M   'P 1'
#
loop_
_entity.id
_entity.type
_entity.pdbx_description
1 polymer ?
#
loop_
_entity_poly.entity_id
_entity_poly.type
_entity_poly.pdbx_seq_one_letter_code
_entity_poly.pdbx_strand_id
1 'polypeptide(L)'
;MNFSYTTSTFDLEPCSLNESFEFPVEYVYILQRPHDNDTVPFHIAYQLPLGSVLQPINSKQLNCVDRKLQEFFQLMNLYETSQSYKRKQEKFEKLSSCFEQMFNKDTLHCFTHSFLPYGSFRIGINGQDLDTVFVLNEIKSINNETSFDETLHQLKYDINALNNYIINLLERQIEGNLKDEIIYYRKIQALFPIISILFNDQTKVEIFVQIQTNKEQNTQNNSNFHEPIIGVHETEYLFVHVRCPPIFQHLLTFIRTWAQHAGLYGRAYGYLSGYSWAILCAYICHKYLSPIKSLSSIEHFSIEEFFSLVQQFFSI
;
A
#
# COMPACT_ATOMS: atom_id res chain seq x y z
N MET A 1 -4.94 50.28 44.21
CA MET A 1 -5.99 50.43 43.17
C MET A 1 -5.33 50.29 41.81
N ASN A 2 -5.92 49.41 40.99
CA ASN A 2 -5.85 49.28 39.54
C ASN A 2 -4.52 48.93 38.86
N PHE A 3 -4.42 47.64 38.52
CA PHE A 3 -3.64 47.14 37.39
C PHE A 3 -4.37 47.50 36.09
N SER A 4 -3.67 48.12 35.14
CA SER A 4 -4.10 48.32 33.76
C SER A 4 -3.36 47.35 32.85
N TYR A 5 -4.11 46.47 32.18
CA TYR A 5 -3.62 45.57 31.14
C TYR A 5 -3.44 46.34 29.82
N THR A 6 -2.24 46.29 29.24
CA THR A 6 -1.98 46.72 27.87
C THR A 6 -2.01 45.50 26.95
N THR A 7 -3.01 45.45 26.07
CA THR A 7 -3.11 44.55 24.93
C THR A 7 -2.09 44.97 23.86
N SER A 8 -1.13 44.11 23.53
CA SER A 8 -0.37 44.20 22.27
C SER A 8 -0.87 43.11 21.33
N THR A 9 -1.63 43.54 20.33
CA THR A 9 -1.96 42.77 19.13
C THR A 9 -0.67 42.38 18.41
N PHE A 10 -0.40 41.09 18.31
CA PHE A 10 0.61 40.58 17.39
C PHE A 10 -0.04 40.49 15.99
N ASP A 11 0.39 41.39 15.11
CA ASP A 11 0.10 41.33 13.68
C ASP A 11 0.72 40.05 13.11
N LEU A 12 -0.13 39.11 12.68
CA LEU A 12 0.28 37.96 11.89
C LEU A 12 0.42 38.42 10.44
N GLU A 13 1.65 38.61 9.97
CA GLU A 13 1.90 38.69 8.53
C GLU A 13 1.58 37.33 7.88
N PRO A 14 0.83 37.29 6.76
CA PRO A 14 0.59 36.07 6.01
C PRO A 14 1.87 35.70 5.26
N CYS A 15 2.63 34.77 5.81
CA CYS A 15 3.85 34.29 5.19
C CYS A 15 3.51 33.47 3.93
N SER A 16 4.02 33.92 2.79
CA SER A 16 3.81 33.36 1.46
C SER A 16 4.28 31.91 1.35
N LEU A 17 3.31 31.00 1.15
CA LEU A 17 3.49 29.66 0.60
C LEU A 17 4.21 29.77 -0.74
N ASN A 18 5.47 29.31 -0.89
CA ASN A 18 6.08 29.14 -2.21
C ASN A 18 7.36 28.28 -2.25
N GLU A 19 7.50 27.28 -1.40
CA GLU A 19 8.45 26.18 -1.70
C GLU A 19 7.72 24.85 -1.62
N SER A 20 7.36 24.34 -2.80
CA SER A 20 6.73 23.04 -3.00
C SER A 20 7.74 21.94 -2.69
N PHE A 21 7.40 21.10 -1.72
CA PHE A 21 8.12 19.87 -1.45
C PHE A 21 7.70 18.82 -2.48
N GLU A 22 8.59 18.47 -3.41
CA GLU A 22 8.34 17.44 -4.41
C GLU A 22 8.89 16.09 -3.92
N PHE A 23 7.98 15.15 -3.65
CA PHE A 23 8.32 13.72 -3.71
C PHE A 23 8.20 13.30 -5.18
N PRO A 24 9.19 12.59 -5.77
CA PRO A 24 9.01 11.95 -7.07
C PRO A 24 8.00 10.82 -6.88
N VAL A 25 6.73 11.16 -7.00
CA VAL A 25 5.63 10.23 -7.08
C VAL A 25 5.35 10.09 -8.56
N GLU A 26 5.65 8.92 -9.12
CA GLU A 26 5.09 8.60 -10.43
C GLU A 26 3.57 8.52 -10.23
N TYR A 27 2.78 9.02 -11.16
CA TYR A 27 1.32 8.96 -11.01
C TYR A 27 0.75 8.16 -12.18
N VAL A 28 -0.16 7.23 -11.89
CA VAL A 28 -1.11 6.77 -12.91
C VAL A 28 -2.24 7.77 -12.93
N TYR A 29 -2.32 8.52 -14.03
CA TYR A 29 -3.43 9.42 -14.30
C TYR A 29 -4.49 8.65 -15.08
N ILE A 30 -5.67 8.46 -14.47
CA ILE A 30 -6.84 7.96 -15.19
C ILE A 30 -7.52 9.18 -15.79
N LEU A 31 -7.43 9.30 -17.12
CA LEU A 31 -7.99 10.40 -17.89
C LEU A 31 -9.41 10.05 -18.32
N GLN A 32 -10.40 10.86 -17.95
CA GLN A 32 -11.78 10.70 -18.38
C GLN A 32 -12.13 11.77 -19.41
N ARG A 33 -12.74 11.34 -20.52
CA ARG A 33 -13.35 12.25 -21.49
C ARG A 33 -14.79 12.49 -21.05
N PRO A 34 -15.24 13.74 -20.87
CA PRO A 34 -16.65 14.02 -20.67
C PRO A 34 -17.42 13.50 -21.88
N HIS A 35 -18.47 12.70 -21.65
CA HIS A 35 -19.35 12.32 -22.75
C HIS A 35 -20.00 13.59 -23.34
N ASP A 36 -20.00 13.67 -24.68
CA ASP A 36 -20.72 14.63 -25.52
C ASP A 36 -19.99 15.88 -26.05
N ASN A 37 -18.66 15.99 -25.97
CA ASN A 37 -17.92 16.94 -26.84
C ASN A 37 -16.45 16.55 -27.07
N ASP A 38 -16.09 16.27 -28.34
CA ASP A 38 -14.71 15.97 -28.76
C ASP A 38 -13.74 17.16 -28.67
N THR A 39 -14.23 18.34 -28.28
CA THR A 39 -13.45 19.56 -28.09
C THR A 39 -12.99 19.79 -26.66
N VAL A 40 -13.48 19.02 -25.68
CA VAL A 40 -13.10 19.19 -24.27
C VAL A 40 -11.87 18.33 -23.97
N PRO A 41 -10.76 18.92 -23.48
CA PRO A 41 -9.58 18.16 -23.11
C PRO A 41 -9.91 17.14 -22.01
N PHE A 42 -9.18 16.03 -22.03
CA PHE A 42 -9.26 15.04 -20.95
C PHE A 42 -9.07 15.72 -19.60
N HIS A 43 -9.92 15.39 -18.62
CA HIS A 43 -9.65 15.76 -17.24
C HIS A 43 -9.12 14.53 -16.49
N ILE A 44 -8.26 14.78 -15.51
CA ILE A 44 -7.78 13.74 -14.60
C ILE A 44 -8.97 13.38 -13.71
N ALA A 45 -9.54 12.19 -13.92
CA ALA A 45 -10.59 11.68 -13.05
C ALA A 45 -10.00 11.10 -11.76
N TYR A 46 -8.85 10.43 -11.89
CA TYR A 46 -8.11 9.90 -10.74
C TYR A 46 -6.62 10.14 -10.92
N GLN A 47 -6.00 10.59 -9.84
CA GLN A 47 -4.55 10.69 -9.71
C GLN A 47 -4.13 9.62 -8.69
N LEU A 48 -3.55 8.53 -9.18
CA LEU A 48 -3.07 7.45 -8.34
C LEU A 48 -1.56 7.63 -8.16
N PRO A 49 -1.08 7.93 -6.94
CA PRO A 49 0.35 7.92 -6.68
C PRO A 49 0.86 6.48 -6.85
N LEU A 50 1.72 6.24 -7.84
CA LEU A 50 2.68 5.15 -7.82
C LEU A 50 3.83 5.57 -6.90
N GLY A 51 3.63 5.41 -5.60
CA GLY A 51 4.73 5.59 -4.66
C GLY A 51 5.82 4.52 -4.89
N SER A 52 7.08 4.86 -4.65
CA SER A 52 8.05 3.85 -4.21
C SER A 52 7.53 3.22 -2.91
N VAL A 53 7.79 1.94 -2.68
CA VAL A 53 7.44 1.27 -1.40
C VAL A 53 8.01 2.11 -0.26
N LEU A 54 7.22 2.44 0.77
CA LEU A 54 7.75 3.15 1.92
C LEU A 54 8.90 2.31 2.47
N GLN A 55 10.07 2.94 2.58
CA GLN A 55 11.24 2.26 3.12
C GLN A 55 10.88 1.69 4.50
N PRO A 56 11.18 0.41 4.75
CA PRO A 56 10.75 -0.26 5.96
C PRO A 56 11.35 0.40 7.18
N ILE A 57 10.58 0.51 8.27
CA ILE A 57 11.18 0.95 9.52
C ILE A 57 12.27 -0.03 9.91
N ASN A 58 13.49 0.48 9.99
CA ASN A 58 14.61 -0.30 10.45
C ASN A 58 15.54 0.57 11.27
N SER A 59 16.39 -0.11 12.05
CA SER A 59 17.40 0.53 12.90
C SER A 59 18.46 1.33 12.14
N LYS A 60 18.40 1.41 10.81
CA LYS A 60 19.34 2.11 9.93
C LYS A 60 18.75 3.34 9.20
N GLN A 61 17.45 3.62 9.30
CA GLN A 61 16.84 4.90 8.83
C GLN A 61 17.17 6.09 9.77
N LEU A 62 18.40 6.04 10.30
CA LEU A 62 18.91 6.48 11.60
C LEU A 62 18.82 7.97 11.93
N ASN A 63 18.51 8.82 10.97
CA ASN A 63 18.64 10.25 11.20
C ASN A 63 17.35 10.85 11.76
N CYS A 64 16.18 10.27 11.48
CA CYS A 64 14.91 10.95 11.68
C CYS A 64 14.21 10.72 13.03
N VAL A 65 14.76 9.99 14.01
CA VAL A 65 14.10 9.80 15.33
C VAL A 65 15.11 9.60 16.45
N ASP A 66 14.83 10.11 17.65
CA ASP A 66 15.70 9.99 18.83
C ASP A 66 16.14 8.54 19.10
N ARG A 67 17.44 8.36 19.36
CA ARG A 67 18.09 7.10 19.72
C ARG A 67 17.35 6.34 20.84
N LYS A 68 16.81 7.03 21.84
CA LYS A 68 16.07 6.36 22.94
C LYS A 68 14.83 5.63 22.43
N LEU A 69 14.09 6.22 21.48
CA LEU A 69 12.93 5.57 20.90
C LEU A 69 13.35 4.35 20.06
N GLN A 70 14.47 4.46 19.34
CA GLN A 70 15.01 3.35 18.57
C GLN A 70 15.39 2.17 19.46
N GLU A 71 16.11 2.43 20.55
CA GLU A 71 16.48 1.40 21.54
C GLU A 71 15.24 0.75 22.14
N PHE A 72 14.18 1.53 22.45
CA PHE A 72 12.91 0.98 22.91
C PHE A 72 12.25 0.04 21.89
N PHE A 73 12.15 0.42 20.63
CA PHE A 73 11.57 -0.43 19.58
C PHE A 73 12.38 -1.71 19.33
N GLN A 74 13.71 -1.63 19.44
CA GLN A 74 14.58 -2.80 19.36
C GLN A 74 14.35 -3.75 20.54
N LEU A 75 14.31 -3.23 21.77
CA LEU A 75 14.07 -4.03 22.98
C LEU A 75 12.72 -4.74 22.94
N MET A 76 11.69 -4.07 22.38
CA MET A 76 10.35 -4.63 22.23
C MET A 76 10.19 -5.51 20.98
N ASN A 77 11.26 -5.75 20.21
CA ASN A 77 11.26 -6.52 18.97
C ASN A 77 10.18 -6.05 17.96
N LEU A 78 9.99 -4.73 17.87
CA LEU A 78 8.96 -4.12 17.02
C LEU A 78 9.43 -3.89 15.59
N TYR A 79 10.74 -3.76 15.38
CA TYR A 79 11.30 -3.61 14.05
C TYR A 79 11.31 -4.93 13.30
N GLU A 80 11.00 -4.86 12.00
CA GLU A 80 11.30 -5.96 11.11
C GLU A 80 12.81 -6.12 10.97
N THR A 81 13.30 -7.36 11.05
CA THR A 81 14.73 -7.62 10.83
C THR A 81 15.10 -7.30 9.38
N SER A 82 16.27 -6.71 9.16
CA SER A 82 16.72 -6.40 7.78
C SER A 82 16.77 -7.65 6.89
N GLN A 83 17.02 -8.82 7.48
CA GLN A 83 17.02 -10.08 6.75
C GLN A 83 15.60 -10.52 6.34
N SER A 84 14.60 -10.38 7.24
CA SER A 84 13.20 -10.68 6.93
C SER A 84 12.69 -9.80 5.78
N TYR A 85 12.89 -8.49 5.89
CA TYR A 85 12.45 -7.57 4.85
C TYR A 85 13.11 -7.86 3.51
N LYS A 86 14.44 -8.09 3.51
CA LYS A 86 15.17 -8.39 2.28
C LYS A 86 14.66 -9.67 1.60
N ARG A 87 14.35 -10.72 2.36
CA ARG A 87 13.76 -11.94 1.81
C ARG A 87 12.43 -11.64 1.13
N LYS A 88 11.52 -10.92 1.79
CA LYS A 88 10.23 -10.50 1.20
C LYS A 88 10.40 -9.71 -0.08
N GLN A 89 11.30 -8.74 -0.07
CA GLN A 89 11.63 -7.93 -1.24
C GLN A 89 12.15 -8.81 -2.39
N GLU A 90 13.12 -9.70 -2.13
CA GLU A 90 13.64 -10.63 -3.12
C GLU A 90 12.53 -11.55 -3.70
N LYS A 91 11.60 -12.04 -2.87
CA LYS A 91 10.46 -12.85 -3.34
C LYS A 91 9.49 -12.05 -4.21
N PHE A 92 9.17 -10.83 -3.81
CA PHE A 92 8.33 -9.92 -4.60
C PHE A 92 8.96 -9.63 -5.96
N GLU A 93 10.25 -9.29 -6.00
CA GLU A 93 10.98 -8.98 -7.23
C GLU A 93 11.04 -10.18 -8.19
N LYS A 94 11.32 -11.39 -7.66
CA LYS A 94 11.31 -12.62 -8.47
C LYS A 94 9.93 -12.92 -9.04
N LEU A 95 8.87 -12.83 -8.23
CA LEU A 95 7.50 -13.05 -8.70
C LEU A 95 7.08 -11.99 -9.73
N SER A 96 7.38 -10.72 -9.47
CA SER A 96 7.13 -9.63 -10.42
C SER A 96 7.81 -9.92 -11.75
N SER A 97 9.07 -10.36 -11.74
CA SER A 97 9.79 -10.73 -12.96
C SER A 97 9.16 -11.91 -13.70
N CYS A 98 8.64 -12.91 -12.98
CA CYS A 98 7.87 -14.00 -13.60
C CYS A 98 6.61 -13.48 -14.30
N PHE A 99 5.82 -12.62 -13.65
CA PHE A 99 4.65 -12.02 -14.26
C PHE A 99 5.00 -11.16 -15.48
N GLU A 100 6.05 -10.34 -15.43
CA GLU A 100 6.53 -9.57 -16.59
C GLU A 100 6.92 -10.47 -17.77
N GLN A 101 7.58 -11.60 -17.52
CA GLN A 101 7.94 -12.55 -18.57
C GLN A 101 6.71 -13.27 -19.15
N MET A 102 5.73 -13.59 -18.31
CA MET A 102 4.49 -14.26 -18.69
C MET A 102 3.56 -13.39 -19.53
N PHE A 103 3.47 -12.11 -19.19
CA PHE A 103 2.45 -11.17 -19.67
C PHE A 103 3.09 -10.03 -20.47
N ASN A 104 4.03 -10.35 -21.36
CA ASN A 104 4.73 -9.36 -22.17
C ASN A 104 3.94 -8.94 -23.43
N LYS A 105 4.48 -7.97 -24.17
CA LYS A 105 3.88 -7.42 -25.41
C LYS A 105 3.63 -8.43 -26.53
N ASP A 106 4.30 -9.57 -26.52
CA ASP A 106 4.10 -10.64 -27.52
C ASP A 106 2.94 -11.58 -27.14
N THR A 107 2.58 -11.59 -25.84
CA THR A 107 1.52 -12.45 -25.28
C THR A 107 0.22 -11.72 -24.99
N LEU A 108 0.30 -10.42 -24.71
CA LEU A 108 -0.86 -9.56 -24.42
C LEU A 108 -0.93 -8.42 -25.42
N HIS A 109 -1.98 -8.39 -26.23
CA HIS A 109 -2.28 -7.26 -27.09
C HIS A 109 -3.46 -6.44 -26.57
N CYS A 110 -4.40 -7.07 -25.87
CA CYS A 110 -5.62 -6.43 -25.40
C CYS A 110 -5.61 -6.10 -23.90
N PHE A 111 -4.54 -6.42 -23.17
CA PHE A 111 -4.42 -6.11 -21.75
C PHE A 111 -3.08 -5.43 -21.43
N THR A 112 -3.10 -4.50 -20.47
CA THR A 112 -1.91 -4.20 -19.67
C THR A 112 -1.96 -4.97 -18.37
N HIS A 113 -0.83 -5.09 -17.67
CA HIS A 113 -0.80 -5.75 -16.38
C HIS A 113 -0.03 -4.94 -15.34
N SER A 114 -0.25 -5.23 -14.06
CA SER A 114 0.50 -4.66 -12.95
C SER A 114 0.52 -5.63 -11.78
N PHE A 115 1.70 -5.82 -11.17
CA PHE A 115 1.87 -6.62 -9.96
C PHE A 115 2.23 -5.68 -8.80
N LEU A 116 1.28 -5.46 -7.89
CA LEU A 116 1.36 -4.39 -6.90
C LEU A 116 1.32 -4.97 -5.48
N PRO A 117 2.27 -4.59 -4.61
CA PRO A 117 2.19 -4.91 -3.19
C PRO A 117 1.26 -3.91 -2.48
N TYR A 118 0.56 -4.37 -1.46
CA TYR A 118 -0.23 -3.51 -0.58
C TYR A 118 -0.06 -3.90 0.90
N GLY A 119 -0.82 -3.26 1.78
CA GLY A 119 -0.84 -3.62 3.19
C GLY A 119 0.49 -3.38 3.90
N SER A 120 0.81 -4.25 4.85
CA SER A 120 1.92 -4.02 5.80
C SER A 120 3.29 -3.89 5.13
N PHE A 121 3.57 -4.73 4.12
CA PHE A 121 4.81 -4.67 3.35
C PHE A 121 4.94 -3.34 2.59
N ARG A 122 3.85 -2.90 1.93
CA ARG A 122 3.82 -1.62 1.21
C ARG A 122 3.97 -0.41 2.14
N ILE A 123 3.37 -0.46 3.33
CA ILE A 123 3.45 0.56 4.38
C ILE A 123 4.84 0.57 5.07
N GLY A 124 5.65 -0.47 4.88
CA GLY A 124 6.99 -0.55 5.47
C GLY A 124 6.96 -0.87 6.97
N ILE A 125 5.95 -1.59 7.45
CA ILE A 125 5.83 -2.05 8.84
C ILE A 125 5.90 -3.57 8.89
N ASN A 126 6.28 -4.14 10.04
CA ASN A 126 6.46 -5.58 10.20
C ASN A 126 5.18 -6.36 9.81
N GLY A 127 5.23 -7.20 8.80
CA GLY A 127 4.11 -8.03 8.34
C GLY A 127 4.44 -9.51 8.40
N GLN A 128 3.45 -10.38 8.54
CA GLN A 128 3.67 -11.82 8.32
C GLN A 128 3.66 -12.13 6.83
N ASP A 129 2.62 -11.64 6.14
CA ASP A 129 2.35 -11.96 4.76
C ASP A 129 2.76 -10.83 3.82
N LEU A 130 3.05 -11.19 2.58
CA LEU A 130 3.23 -10.26 1.47
C LEU A 130 1.94 -10.23 0.66
N ASP A 131 1.15 -9.20 0.91
CA ASP A 131 -0.12 -8.96 0.25
C ASP A 131 0.12 -8.34 -1.13
N THR A 132 -0.35 -9.01 -2.19
CA THR A 132 -0.19 -8.57 -3.58
C THR A 132 -1.45 -8.70 -4.41
N VAL A 133 -1.58 -7.81 -5.38
CA VAL A 133 -2.59 -7.92 -6.43
C VAL A 133 -1.91 -7.94 -7.80
N PHE A 134 -2.35 -8.87 -8.63
CA PHE A 134 -2.08 -8.93 -10.05
C PHE A 134 -3.31 -8.43 -10.80
N VAL A 135 -3.18 -7.25 -11.41
CA VAL A 135 -4.26 -6.59 -12.16
C VAL A 135 -3.98 -6.69 -13.64
N LEU A 136 -4.98 -7.08 -14.42
CA LEU A 136 -5.02 -7.07 -15.87
C LEU A 136 -6.05 -6.03 -16.32
N ASN A 137 -5.63 -4.99 -17.03
CA ASN A 137 -6.52 -3.92 -17.50
C ASN A 137 -6.77 -4.05 -18.99
N GLU A 138 -8.03 -4.19 -19.37
CA GLU A 138 -8.44 -4.31 -20.77
C GLU A 138 -8.24 -2.98 -21.53
N ILE A 139 -7.44 -3.01 -22.58
CA ILE A 139 -7.23 -1.90 -23.52
C ILE A 139 -8.28 -2.00 -24.62
N LYS A 140 -8.79 -0.88 -25.15
CA LYS A 140 -9.78 -0.90 -26.24
C LYS A 140 -9.25 -1.70 -27.44
N SER A 141 -9.97 -2.80 -27.73
CA SER A 141 -9.88 -3.72 -28.87
C SER A 141 -8.99 -3.23 -30.00
N ILE A 142 -7.76 -3.73 -30.04
CA ILE A 142 -6.95 -3.76 -31.26
C ILE A 142 -7.45 -4.97 -32.04
N ASN A 143 -7.64 -4.88 -33.36
CA ASN A 143 -8.17 -5.96 -34.22
C ASN A 143 -7.30 -7.24 -34.28
N ASN A 144 -6.31 -7.40 -33.40
CA ASN A 144 -5.31 -8.45 -33.38
C ASN A 144 -5.24 -9.12 -31.99
N GLU A 145 -6.34 -9.70 -31.52
CA GLU A 145 -6.33 -10.53 -30.30
C GLU A 145 -5.41 -11.74 -30.49
N THR A 146 -4.61 -12.03 -29.46
CA THR A 146 -3.88 -13.29 -29.38
C THR A 146 -4.77 -14.39 -28.82
N SER A 147 -4.39 -15.66 -29.00
CA SER A 147 -5.06 -16.79 -28.32
C SER A 147 -5.06 -16.68 -26.78
N PHE A 148 -4.10 -15.92 -26.23
CA PHE A 148 -3.99 -15.68 -24.81
C PHE A 148 -4.98 -14.60 -24.35
N ASP A 149 -5.15 -13.53 -25.12
CA ASP A 149 -6.18 -12.51 -24.90
C ASP A 149 -7.58 -13.14 -24.94
N GLU A 150 -7.88 -13.97 -25.94
CA GLU A 150 -9.16 -14.69 -26.06
C GLU A 150 -9.45 -15.53 -24.81
N THR A 151 -8.45 -16.24 -24.29
CA THR A 151 -8.57 -17.05 -23.08
C THR A 151 -8.88 -16.19 -21.86
N LEU A 152 -8.18 -15.06 -21.68
CA LEU A 152 -8.46 -14.14 -20.58
C LEU A 152 -9.87 -13.52 -20.67
N HIS A 153 -10.33 -13.16 -21.87
CA HIS A 153 -11.69 -12.67 -22.09
C HIS A 153 -12.77 -13.70 -21.73
N GLN A 154 -12.51 -15.00 -21.94
CA GLN A 154 -13.43 -16.07 -21.55
C GLN A 154 -13.44 -16.27 -20.02
N LEU A 155 -12.28 -16.14 -19.37
CA LEU A 155 -12.11 -16.40 -17.95
C LEU A 155 -12.50 -15.24 -17.03
N LYS A 156 -12.66 -14.01 -17.54
CA LYS A 156 -12.85 -12.80 -16.72
C LYS A 156 -14.01 -12.83 -15.73
N TYR A 157 -15.07 -13.60 -16.00
CA TYR A 157 -16.24 -13.70 -15.12
C TYR A 157 -16.20 -14.95 -14.21
N ASP A 158 -15.23 -15.85 -14.42
CA ASP A 158 -15.00 -17.01 -13.57
C ASP A 158 -13.63 -16.88 -12.87
N ILE A 159 -13.64 -16.20 -11.72
CA ILE A 159 -12.44 -15.98 -10.90
C ILE A 159 -11.78 -17.30 -10.52
N ASN A 160 -12.55 -18.39 -10.38
CA ASN A 160 -12.00 -19.68 -10.01
C ASN A 160 -11.20 -20.29 -11.16
N ALA A 161 -11.75 -20.25 -12.37
CA ALA A 161 -11.08 -20.73 -13.57
C ALA A 161 -9.88 -19.83 -13.93
N LEU A 162 -10.02 -18.51 -13.75
CA LEU A 162 -8.92 -17.55 -13.91
C LEU A 162 -7.75 -17.87 -12.96
N ASN A 163 -8.01 -18.04 -11.67
CA ASN A 163 -6.95 -18.38 -10.71
C ASN A 163 -6.25 -19.70 -11.07
N ASN A 164 -7.01 -20.72 -11.50
CA ASN A 164 -6.41 -21.99 -11.93
C ASN A 164 -5.54 -21.80 -13.17
N TYR A 165 -5.97 -20.99 -14.13
CA TYR A 165 -5.18 -20.66 -15.32
C TYR A 165 -3.88 -19.96 -14.94
N ILE A 166 -3.92 -18.95 -14.07
CA ILE A 166 -2.73 -18.25 -13.58
C ILE A 166 -1.80 -19.18 -12.82
N ILE A 167 -2.31 -20.05 -11.94
CA ILE A 167 -1.50 -21.06 -11.23
C ILE A 167 -0.76 -21.96 -12.23
N ASN A 168 -1.48 -22.50 -13.23
CA ASN A 168 -0.87 -23.37 -14.24
C ASN A 168 0.24 -22.65 -15.05
N LEU A 169 0.05 -21.37 -15.35
CA LEU A 169 1.09 -20.58 -16.03
C LEU A 169 2.29 -20.31 -15.10
N LEU A 170 2.02 -19.98 -13.83
CA LEU A 170 3.06 -19.77 -12.82
C LEU A 170 3.88 -21.03 -12.64
N GLU A 171 3.26 -22.20 -12.50
CA GLU A 171 3.95 -23.49 -12.40
C GLU A 171 4.94 -23.67 -13.56
N ARG A 172 4.50 -23.45 -14.80
CA ARG A 172 5.34 -23.62 -16.00
C ARG A 172 6.54 -22.67 -16.04
N GLN A 173 6.40 -21.45 -15.52
CA GLN A 173 7.50 -20.47 -15.48
C GLN A 173 8.43 -20.67 -14.28
N ILE A 174 7.87 -21.12 -13.17
CA ILE A 174 8.59 -21.39 -11.92
C ILE A 174 9.49 -22.62 -12.05
N GLU A 175 9.14 -23.57 -12.94
CA GLU A 175 9.94 -24.77 -13.19
C GLU A 175 11.41 -24.51 -13.57
N GLY A 176 11.77 -23.30 -13.99
CA GLY A 176 13.16 -22.89 -14.23
C GLY A 176 13.83 -22.08 -13.09
N ASN A 177 13.09 -21.21 -12.39
CA ASN A 177 13.69 -20.15 -11.55
C ASN A 177 13.35 -20.22 -10.05
N LEU A 178 12.22 -20.83 -9.68
CA LEU A 178 11.66 -20.74 -8.32
C LEU A 178 11.22 -22.10 -7.76
N LYS A 179 11.31 -23.18 -8.56
CA LYS A 179 10.82 -24.52 -8.22
C LYS A 179 11.37 -25.03 -6.88
N ASP A 180 12.67 -24.86 -6.66
CA ASP A 180 13.33 -25.32 -5.44
C ASP A 180 13.10 -24.41 -4.24
N GLU A 181 12.54 -23.21 -4.44
CA GLU A 181 12.27 -22.24 -3.37
C GLU A 181 10.82 -22.29 -2.85
N ILE A 182 9.90 -22.88 -3.60
CA ILE A 182 8.47 -22.93 -3.29
C ILE A 182 8.11 -24.28 -2.67
N ILE A 183 7.50 -24.25 -1.49
CA ILE A 183 6.97 -25.45 -0.83
C ILE A 183 5.66 -25.87 -1.51
N TYR A 184 4.72 -24.93 -1.64
CA TYR A 184 3.44 -25.17 -2.33
C TYR A 184 2.78 -23.87 -2.77
N TYR A 185 1.89 -24.00 -3.75
CA TYR A 185 0.83 -23.05 -4.06
C TYR A 185 -0.51 -23.63 -3.62
N ARG A 186 -1.35 -22.80 -3.02
CA ARG A 186 -2.69 -23.17 -2.57
C ARG A 186 -3.68 -22.12 -3.00
N LYS A 187 -4.78 -22.56 -3.58
CA LYS A 187 -5.98 -21.73 -3.71
C LYS A 187 -6.71 -21.67 -2.37
N ILE A 188 -6.93 -20.47 -1.85
CA ILE A 188 -7.71 -20.23 -0.66
C ILE A 188 -9.08 -19.72 -1.10
N GLN A 189 -10.13 -20.46 -0.77
CA GLN A 189 -11.51 -20.04 -1.00
C GLN A 189 -11.97 -19.22 0.20
N ALA A 190 -11.64 -17.93 0.18
CA ALA A 190 -12.15 -16.93 1.13
C ALA A 190 -13.37 -16.21 0.52
N LEU A 191 -13.73 -15.04 1.06
CA LEU A 191 -14.71 -14.15 0.42
C LEU A 191 -14.37 -13.88 -1.05
N PHE A 192 -13.07 -13.86 -1.37
CA PHE A 192 -12.53 -13.89 -2.72
C PHE A 192 -11.47 -15.00 -2.87
N PRO A 193 -11.38 -15.67 -4.04
CA PRO A 193 -10.33 -16.65 -4.29
C PRO A 193 -8.93 -16.02 -4.34
N ILE A 194 -8.03 -16.52 -3.50
CA ILE A 194 -6.64 -16.04 -3.39
C ILE A 194 -5.67 -17.17 -3.77
N ILE A 195 -4.59 -16.83 -4.47
CA ILE A 195 -3.45 -17.73 -4.69
C ILE A 195 -2.45 -17.47 -3.58
N SER A 196 -2.22 -18.45 -2.70
CA SER A 196 -1.24 -18.38 -1.63
C SER A 196 -0.01 -19.21 -1.99
N ILE A 197 1.16 -18.59 -1.96
CA ILE A 197 2.46 -19.22 -2.23
C ILE A 197 3.26 -19.21 -0.93
N LEU A 198 3.74 -20.39 -0.52
CA LEU A 198 4.66 -20.52 0.62
C LEU A 198 6.05 -20.89 0.13
N PHE A 199 7.04 -20.09 0.51
CA PHE A 199 8.46 -20.34 0.22
C PHE A 199 9.16 -21.09 1.35
N ASN A 200 10.29 -21.73 1.06
CA ASN A 200 11.11 -22.49 2.02
C ASN A 200 11.55 -21.67 3.24
N ASP A 201 11.75 -20.37 3.04
CA ASP A 201 12.14 -19.43 4.09
C ASP A 201 10.96 -18.92 4.94
N GLN A 202 9.79 -19.57 4.80
CA GLN A 202 8.51 -19.23 5.44
C GLN A 202 7.89 -17.91 4.96
N THR A 203 8.42 -17.29 3.91
CA THR A 203 7.75 -16.15 3.28
C THR A 203 6.44 -16.63 2.66
N LYS A 204 5.33 -16.01 3.05
CA LYS A 204 4.00 -16.25 2.47
C LYS A 204 3.63 -15.07 1.58
N VAL A 205 3.28 -15.35 0.33
CA VAL A 205 2.78 -14.36 -0.62
C VAL A 205 1.33 -14.68 -0.94
N GLU A 206 0.45 -13.69 -0.80
CA GLU A 206 -0.95 -13.79 -1.18
C GLU A 206 -1.19 -12.95 -2.43
N ILE A 207 -1.61 -13.58 -3.50
CA ILE A 207 -1.86 -12.96 -4.80
C ILE A 207 -3.36 -12.99 -5.06
N PHE A 208 -3.95 -11.80 -5.20
CA PHE A 208 -5.26 -11.66 -5.80
C PHE A 208 -5.14 -11.39 -7.30
N VAL A 209 -6.00 -12.00 -8.12
CA VAL A 209 -6.02 -11.78 -9.56
C VAL A 209 -7.30 -11.06 -9.94
N GLN A 210 -7.18 -9.98 -10.72
CA GLN A 210 -8.33 -9.23 -11.20
C GLN A 210 -8.17 -8.83 -12.67
N ILE A 211 -9.23 -8.99 -13.45
CA ILE A 211 -9.36 -8.38 -14.77
C ILE A 211 -10.29 -7.17 -14.64
N GLN A 212 -9.80 -5.98 -14.95
CA GLN A 212 -10.61 -4.75 -15.02
C GLN A 212 -11.06 -4.50 -16.45
N THR A 213 -12.35 -4.23 -16.63
CA THR A 213 -12.92 -3.88 -17.94
C THR A 213 -13.22 -2.38 -18.05
N ASN A 214 -13.19 -1.86 -19.28
CA ASN A 214 -13.50 -0.44 -19.56
C ASN A 214 -14.93 -0.02 -19.13
N LYS A 215 -15.86 -0.96 -18.92
CA LYS A 215 -17.23 -0.67 -18.46
C LYS A 215 -17.29 -0.41 -16.96
N GLU A 216 -16.44 -1.06 -16.18
CA GLU A 216 -16.36 -0.90 -14.73
C GLU A 216 -15.70 0.43 -14.34
N GLN A 217 -14.77 0.93 -15.16
CA GLN A 217 -14.16 2.24 -14.96
C GLN A 217 -15.13 3.42 -15.18
N ASN A 218 -16.16 3.23 -16.00
CA ASN A 218 -17.15 4.27 -16.37
C ASN A 218 -18.38 4.30 -15.45
N THR A 219 -18.58 3.28 -14.62
CA THR A 219 -19.67 3.28 -13.65
C THR A 219 -19.20 3.91 -12.35
N GLN A 220 -19.53 5.18 -12.13
CA GLN A 220 -19.44 5.90 -10.85
C GLN A 220 -20.26 5.28 -9.70
N ASN A 221 -20.73 4.03 -9.85
CA ASN A 221 -21.32 3.27 -8.78
C ASN A 221 -20.18 2.56 -8.06
N ASN A 222 -19.73 3.15 -6.95
CA ASN A 222 -18.71 2.66 -6.02
C ASN A 222 -18.91 1.22 -5.48
N SER A 223 -19.93 0.48 -5.94
CA SER A 223 -20.29 -0.86 -5.46
C SER A 223 -19.56 -2.01 -6.17
N ASN A 224 -18.83 -1.76 -7.26
CA ASN A 224 -18.21 -2.82 -8.08
C ASN A 224 -16.69 -2.89 -8.00
N PHE A 225 -16.04 -2.09 -7.15
CA PHE A 225 -14.63 -2.34 -6.86
C PHE A 225 -14.51 -3.67 -6.12
N HIS A 226 -13.85 -4.65 -6.74
CA HIS A 226 -13.46 -5.86 -6.04
C HIS A 226 -12.46 -5.48 -4.93
N GLU A 227 -12.71 -5.95 -3.70
CA GLU A 227 -11.98 -5.59 -2.47
C GLU A 227 -10.44 -5.59 -2.56
N PRO A 228 -9.78 -6.40 -3.38
CA PRO A 228 -8.31 -6.43 -3.39
C PRO A 228 -7.66 -5.20 -4.04
N ILE A 229 -8.32 -4.60 -5.03
CA ILE A 229 -7.92 -3.28 -5.55
C ILE A 229 -8.27 -2.18 -4.53
N ILE A 230 -9.31 -2.38 -3.72
CA ILE A 230 -9.56 -1.50 -2.57
C ILE A 230 -8.36 -1.51 -1.62
N GLY A 231 -7.74 -2.67 -1.34
CA GLY A 231 -6.53 -2.73 -0.49
C GLY A 231 -5.34 -1.89 -1.01
N VAL A 232 -5.13 -1.89 -2.33
CA VAL A 232 -4.13 -0.99 -2.97
C VAL A 232 -4.57 0.47 -2.83
N HIS A 233 -5.79 0.81 -3.22
CA HIS A 233 -6.29 2.18 -3.11
C HIS A 233 -6.26 2.70 -1.68
N GLU A 234 -6.68 1.90 -0.71
CA GLU A 234 -6.65 2.19 0.72
C GLU A 234 -5.23 2.55 1.16
N THR A 235 -4.25 1.73 0.78
CA THR A 235 -2.84 1.93 1.12
C THR A 235 -2.28 3.20 0.48
N GLU A 236 -2.55 3.42 -0.81
CA GLU A 236 -2.07 4.62 -1.51
C GLU A 236 -2.77 5.90 -1.00
N TYR A 237 -4.07 5.84 -0.74
CA TYR A 237 -4.83 6.96 -0.19
C TYR A 237 -4.32 7.33 1.21
N LEU A 238 -4.00 6.33 2.03
CA LEU A 238 -3.37 6.55 3.32
C LEU A 238 -2.04 7.31 3.17
N PHE A 239 -1.17 6.94 2.22
CA PHE A 239 0.12 7.62 2.03
C PHE A 239 -0.01 9.09 1.68
N VAL A 240 -1.00 9.47 0.87
CA VAL A 240 -1.26 10.88 0.54
C VAL A 240 -1.58 11.71 1.79
N HIS A 241 -2.18 11.08 2.82
CA HIS A 241 -2.66 11.76 4.02
C HIS A 241 -1.76 11.56 5.25
N VAL A 242 -0.79 10.64 5.17
CA VAL A 242 0.14 10.37 6.27
C VAL A 242 1.09 11.55 6.44
N ARG A 243 1.03 12.16 7.62
CA ARG A 243 2.00 13.15 8.06
C ARG A 243 3.18 12.45 8.72
N CYS A 244 4.39 12.79 8.31
CA CYS A 244 5.62 12.21 8.84
C CYS A 244 5.68 10.67 8.78
N PRO A 245 5.89 10.08 7.59
CA PRO A 245 5.87 8.63 7.43
C PRO A 245 6.68 7.86 8.50
N PRO A 246 7.91 8.27 8.89
CA PRO A 246 8.64 7.55 9.94
C PRO A 246 7.92 7.50 11.29
N ILE A 247 7.41 8.64 11.79
CA ILE A 247 6.68 8.70 13.08
C ILE A 247 5.37 7.93 12.98
N PHE A 248 4.65 8.08 11.86
CA PHE A 248 3.44 7.32 11.59
C PHE A 248 3.68 5.81 11.63
N GLN A 249 4.72 5.33 10.96
CA GLN A 249 5.05 3.90 10.93
C GLN A 249 5.42 3.40 12.34
N HIS A 250 6.14 4.19 13.15
CA HIS A 250 6.44 3.85 14.56
C HIS A 250 5.16 3.74 15.38
N LEU A 251 4.29 4.76 15.31
CA LEU A 251 3.01 4.76 16.03
C LEU A 251 2.14 3.57 15.62
N LEU A 252 1.98 3.34 14.31
CA LEU A 252 1.19 2.23 13.78
C LEU A 252 1.77 0.87 14.20
N THR A 253 3.10 0.71 14.17
CA THR A 253 3.75 -0.54 14.60
C THR A 253 3.48 -0.80 16.08
N PHE A 254 3.61 0.22 16.93
CA PHE A 254 3.35 0.11 18.36
C PHE A 254 1.87 -0.20 18.65
N ILE A 255 0.94 0.61 18.12
CA ILE A 255 -0.51 0.46 18.35
C ILE A 255 -1.03 -0.87 17.81
N ARG A 256 -0.60 -1.28 16.61
CA ARG A 256 -1.01 -2.57 16.05
C ARG A 256 -0.52 -3.74 16.90
N THR A 257 0.72 -3.68 17.37
CA THR A 257 1.27 -4.72 18.25
C THR A 257 0.52 -4.77 19.57
N TRP A 258 0.22 -3.60 20.16
CA TRP A 258 -0.64 -3.51 21.35
C TRP A 258 -2.03 -4.12 21.10
N ALA A 259 -2.70 -3.76 20.00
CA ALA A 259 -4.03 -4.26 19.67
C ALA A 259 -4.06 -5.77 19.47
N GLN A 260 -3.01 -6.34 18.86
CA GLN A 260 -2.84 -7.79 18.74
C GLN A 260 -2.72 -8.47 20.11
N HIS A 261 -1.89 -7.94 21.02
CA HIS A 261 -1.74 -8.49 22.37
C HIS A 261 -3.00 -8.32 23.22
N ALA A 262 -3.76 -7.24 23.02
CA ALA A 262 -5.02 -6.98 23.70
C ALA A 262 -6.20 -7.81 23.14
N GLY A 263 -6.01 -8.56 22.05
CA GLY A 263 -7.08 -9.31 21.39
C GLY A 263 -8.09 -8.42 20.66
N LEU A 264 -7.70 -7.20 20.27
CA LEU A 264 -8.54 -6.19 19.61
C LEU A 264 -8.18 -6.03 18.11
N TYR A 265 -7.50 -7.01 17.53
CA TYR A 265 -7.06 -6.96 16.13
C TYR A 265 -7.73 -8.05 15.30
N GLY A 266 -8.38 -7.67 14.19
CA GLY A 266 -8.86 -8.60 13.18
C GLY A 266 -10.33 -8.41 12.83
N ARG A 267 -10.58 -8.02 11.57
CA ARG A 267 -11.92 -7.84 10.98
C ARG A 267 -12.81 -9.07 11.13
N ALA A 268 -12.23 -10.26 10.95
CA ALA A 268 -12.95 -11.54 11.04
C ALA A 268 -13.60 -11.77 12.42
N TYR A 269 -13.11 -11.11 13.46
CA TYR A 269 -13.62 -11.22 14.83
C TYR A 269 -14.47 -10.02 15.26
N GLY A 270 -14.82 -9.11 14.33
CA GLY A 270 -15.57 -7.89 14.63
C GLY A 270 -14.74 -6.73 15.18
N TYR A 271 -13.41 -6.89 15.23
CA TYR A 271 -12.48 -5.83 15.62
C TYR A 271 -11.92 -5.07 14.41
N LEU A 272 -11.12 -4.03 14.68
CA LEU A 272 -10.53 -3.19 13.65
C LEU A 272 -9.52 -3.98 12.78
N SER A 273 -9.54 -3.71 11.47
CA SER A 273 -8.55 -4.25 10.54
C SER A 273 -7.23 -3.48 10.62
N GLY A 274 -6.17 -4.03 10.02
CA GLY A 274 -4.88 -3.33 9.91
C GLY A 274 -5.01 -1.94 9.28
N TYR A 275 -5.85 -1.81 8.25
CA TYR A 275 -6.12 -0.53 7.61
C TYR A 275 -6.87 0.45 8.53
N SER A 276 -7.86 -0.02 9.29
CA SER A 276 -8.57 0.84 10.27
C SER A 276 -7.63 1.39 11.34
N TRP A 277 -6.72 0.57 11.87
CA TRP A 277 -5.68 1.04 12.80
C TRP A 277 -4.74 2.06 12.16
N ALA A 278 -4.40 1.87 10.87
CA ALA A 278 -3.58 2.80 10.12
C ALA A 278 -4.26 4.18 9.95
N ILE A 279 -5.56 4.21 9.62
CA ILE A 279 -6.32 5.48 9.54
C ILE A 279 -6.29 6.22 10.89
N LEU A 280 -6.54 5.52 12.00
CA LEU A 280 -6.54 6.14 13.33
C LEU A 280 -5.16 6.71 13.68
N CYS A 281 -4.08 5.98 13.38
CA CYS A 281 -2.73 6.47 13.60
C CYS A 281 -2.42 7.68 12.70
N ALA A 282 -2.83 7.66 11.44
CA ALA A 282 -2.66 8.79 10.52
C ALA A 282 -3.41 10.03 11.01
N TYR A 283 -4.63 9.87 11.53
CA TYR A 283 -5.40 10.94 12.15
C TYR A 283 -4.68 11.55 13.37
N ILE A 284 -4.15 10.71 14.27
CA ILE A 284 -3.35 11.18 15.41
C ILE A 284 -2.12 11.97 14.94
N CYS A 285 -1.37 11.43 13.98
CA CYS A 285 -0.23 12.13 13.40
C CYS A 285 -0.65 13.47 12.78
N HIS A 286 -1.77 13.53 12.06
CA HIS A 286 -2.25 14.77 11.45
C HIS A 286 -2.64 15.83 12.48
N LYS A 287 -3.33 15.41 13.55
CA LYS A 287 -3.87 16.31 14.57
C LYS A 287 -2.80 16.84 15.52
N TYR A 288 -1.84 16.01 15.91
CA TYR A 288 -0.92 16.33 17.00
C TYR A 288 0.53 16.59 16.56
N LEU A 289 0.92 16.23 15.33
CA LEU A 289 2.19 16.67 14.79
C LEU A 289 2.02 18.05 14.13
N SER A 290 2.86 19.01 14.52
CA SER A 290 2.98 20.28 13.78
C SER A 290 3.29 20.05 12.31
N PRO A 291 3.00 21.01 11.40
CA PRO A 291 3.43 20.90 10.01
C PRO A 291 4.95 20.88 10.05
N ILE A 292 5.53 19.70 9.82
CA ILE A 292 6.96 19.49 9.91
C ILE A 292 7.61 20.45 8.94
N LYS A 293 8.39 21.39 9.49
CA LYS A 293 9.00 22.47 8.71
C LYS A 293 10.26 21.99 7.96
N SER A 294 10.84 20.83 8.33
CA SER A 294 11.97 20.18 7.66
C SER A 294 12.25 18.77 8.20
N LEU A 295 12.92 17.90 7.44
CA LEU A 295 13.39 16.57 7.91
C LEU A 295 14.25 16.67 9.18
N SER A 296 15.02 17.76 9.35
CA SER A 296 15.85 18.01 10.53
C SER A 296 15.05 18.18 11.83
N SER A 297 13.78 18.57 11.75
CA SER A 297 12.90 18.65 12.93
C SER A 297 12.42 17.27 13.41
N ILE A 298 12.51 16.24 12.57
CA ILE A 298 12.14 14.87 12.95
C ILE A 298 13.27 14.22 13.76
N GLU A 299 14.54 14.54 13.47
CA GLU A 299 15.72 14.02 14.21
C GLU A 299 15.65 14.32 15.72
N HIS A 300 14.88 15.33 16.12
CA HIS A 300 14.66 15.76 17.49
C HIS A 300 13.41 15.16 18.14
N PHE A 301 12.64 14.34 17.42
CA PHE A 301 11.43 13.72 17.94
C PHE A 301 11.78 12.70 19.03
N SER A 302 11.54 13.09 20.26
CA SER A 302 11.92 12.37 21.47
C SER A 302 10.99 11.21 21.79
N ILE A 303 11.47 10.30 22.64
CA ILE A 303 10.64 9.22 23.20
C ILE A 303 9.44 9.78 24.01
N GLU A 304 9.59 10.95 24.63
CA GLU A 304 8.53 11.61 25.41
C GLU A 304 7.42 12.13 24.49
N GLU A 305 7.78 12.77 23.38
CA GLU A 305 6.82 13.22 22.36
C GLU A 305 6.11 12.01 21.70
N PHE A 306 6.83 10.91 21.47
CA PHE A 306 6.24 9.67 21.02
C PHE A 306 5.16 9.16 21.99
N PHE A 307 5.47 9.03 23.28
CA PHE A 307 4.50 8.56 24.26
C PHE A 307 3.36 9.56 24.51
N SER A 308 3.59 10.86 24.30
CA SER A 308 2.52 11.85 24.24
C SER A 308 1.54 11.54 23.10
N LEU A 309 2.02 11.22 21.88
CA LEU A 309 1.14 10.77 20.79
C LEU A 309 0.38 9.48 21.13
N VAL A 310 1.05 8.51 21.76
CA VAL A 310 0.42 7.27 22.20
C VAL A 310 -0.68 7.57 23.22
N GLN A 311 -0.45 8.48 24.17
CA GLN A 311 -1.47 8.90 25.12
C GLN A 311 -2.65 9.59 24.42
N GLN A 312 -2.40 10.45 23.43
CA GLN A 312 -3.47 11.06 22.64
C GLN A 312 -4.28 10.02 21.89
N PHE A 313 -3.65 8.97 21.35
CA PHE A 313 -4.34 7.85 20.71
C PHE A 313 -5.36 7.19 21.66
N PHE A 314 -4.97 6.93 22.90
CA PHE A 314 -5.85 6.29 23.91
C PHE A 314 -6.83 7.25 24.61
N SER A 315 -6.76 8.55 24.32
CA SER A 315 -7.65 9.56 24.90
C SER A 315 -8.87 9.88 24.01
N ILE A 316 -8.98 9.26 22.84
CA ILE A 316 -10.13 9.32 21.93
C ILE A 316 -11.15 8.25 22.31
#